data_AF-A0AAV4FIH2-F1
#
_entry.id   AF-A0AAV4FIH2-F1
#
_cell.length_a   1.000
_cell.length_b   1.000
_cell.length_c   1.000
_cell.angle_alpha   90.00
_cell.angle_beta   90.00
_cell.angle_gamma   90.00
#
_symmetry.space_group_name_H-M   'P 1'
#
loop_
_entity.id
_entity.type
_entity.pdbx_description
1 polymer ?
#
loop_
_entity_poly.entity_id
_entity_poly.type
_entity_poly.pdbx_seq_one_letter_code
_entity_poly.pdbx_strand_id
1 'polypeptide(L)'
;MFPCYFIVTLFDDNNTSKGTAFRRKDDRSMVLDNLTPNTKYSAVLKTIVYGTTSVDEDTVEVLTEKPDVMSEDSESLLHVDITEIRGDRARLNMRVTGPLSDDIITYSVIVNEIDDQGQKNNTHTEDVAPADETFFDIQNLQPER
;
A
#
# COMPACT_ATOMS: atom_id res chain seq x y z
N MET A 1 -17.54 -43.80 15.61
CA MET A 1 -16.67 -42.69 15.19
C MET A 1 -17.09 -41.46 15.99
N PHE A 2 -16.20 -40.87 16.78
CA PHE A 2 -16.52 -39.65 17.53
C PHE A 2 -16.49 -38.46 16.57
N PRO A 3 -17.40 -37.48 16.74
CA PRO A 3 -17.39 -36.31 15.89
C PRO A 3 -16.13 -35.47 16.18
N CYS A 4 -15.48 -35.03 15.11
CA CYS A 4 -14.29 -34.20 15.13
C CYS A 4 -14.63 -32.83 14.53
N TYR A 5 -14.12 -31.79 15.17
CA TYR A 5 -14.37 -30.41 14.79
C TYR A 5 -13.05 -29.64 14.76
N PHE A 6 -13.04 -28.55 14.02
CA PHE A 6 -12.00 -27.55 14.08
C PHE A 6 -12.53 -26.30 14.77
N ILE A 7 -11.69 -25.68 15.59
CA ILE A 7 -11.88 -24.32 16.07
C ILE A 7 -10.84 -23.46 15.37
N VAL A 8 -11.29 -22.40 14.70
CA VAL A 8 -10.40 -21.37 14.15
C VAL A 8 -10.58 -20.12 14.99
N THR A 9 -9.49 -19.58 15.52
CA THR A 9 -9.48 -18.29 16.21
C THR A 9 -8.54 -17.34 15.50
N LEU A 10 -9.00 -16.13 15.22
CA LEU A 10 -8.22 -15.07 14.58
C LEU A 10 -7.73 -14.07 15.62
N PHE A 11 -6.46 -13.70 15.55
CA PHE A 11 -5.81 -12.72 16.42
C PHE A 11 -5.21 -11.59 15.57
N ASP A 12 -5.29 -10.36 16.06
CA ASP A 12 -4.52 -9.24 15.50
C ASP A 12 -3.07 -9.24 15.97
N ASP A 13 -2.28 -8.29 15.47
CA ASP A 13 -0.86 -8.10 15.84
C ASP A 13 -0.62 -7.83 17.34
N ASN A 14 -1.67 -7.48 18.10
CA ASN A 14 -1.61 -7.31 19.55
C ASN A 14 -2.04 -8.57 20.31
N ASN A 15 -2.16 -9.72 19.63
CA ASN A 15 -2.70 -10.98 20.15
C ASN A 15 -4.13 -10.85 20.70
N THR A 16 -4.91 -9.87 20.24
CA THR A 16 -6.31 -9.72 20.63
C THR A 16 -7.18 -10.59 19.73
N SER A 17 -7.98 -11.47 20.33
CA SER A 17 -8.94 -12.30 19.59
C SER A 17 -9.97 -11.42 18.89
N LYS A 18 -10.11 -11.58 17.58
CA LYS A 18 -11.11 -10.91 16.75
C LYS A 18 -12.33 -11.77 16.48
N GLY A 19 -12.19 -13.08 16.60
CA GLY A 19 -13.30 -14.00 16.39
C GLY A 19 -12.88 -15.45 16.50
N THR A 20 -13.87 -16.29 16.80
CA THR A 20 -13.73 -17.74 16.83
C THR A 20 -14.87 -18.37 16.06
N ALA A 21 -14.54 -19.35 15.22
CA ALA A 21 -15.51 -20.07 14.41
C ALA A 21 -15.30 -21.59 14.49
N PHE A 22 -16.41 -22.33 14.50
CA PHE A 22 -16.43 -23.78 14.53
C PHE A 22 -16.67 -24.34 13.12
N ARG A 23 -15.91 -25.37 12.77
CA ARG A 23 -16.05 -26.11 11.51
C ARG A 23 -16.10 -27.60 11.74
N ARG A 24 -16.84 -28.29 10.88
CA ARG A 24 -16.88 -29.76 10.86
C ARG A 24 -15.59 -30.28 10.23
N LYS A 25 -15.18 -31.50 10.57
CA LYS A 25 -13.97 -32.13 9.99
C LYS A 25 -13.94 -32.22 8.45
N ASP A 26 -15.12 -32.17 7.83
CA ASP A 26 -15.29 -32.30 6.38
C ASP A 26 -15.30 -30.93 5.68
N ASP A 27 -15.37 -29.84 6.43
CA ASP A 27 -15.23 -28.50 5.87
C ASP A 27 -13.76 -28.30 5.43
N ARG A 28 -13.58 -27.68 4.26
CA ARG A 28 -12.25 -27.43 3.68
C ARG A 28 -11.86 -25.95 3.66
N SER A 29 -12.81 -25.06 3.93
CA SER A 29 -12.61 -23.63 3.91
C SER A 29 -13.54 -22.91 4.88
N MET A 30 -13.18 -21.68 5.20
CA MET A 30 -13.94 -20.76 6.02
C MET A 30 -13.77 -19.36 5.45
N VAL A 31 -14.85 -18.59 5.43
CA VAL A 31 -14.81 -17.16 5.16
C VAL A 31 -14.78 -16.43 6.50
N LEU A 32 -13.90 -15.44 6.62
CA LEU A 32 -13.76 -14.54 7.76
C LEU A 32 -14.07 -13.11 7.27
N ASP A 33 -15.15 -12.53 7.76
CA ASP A 33 -15.65 -11.23 7.32
C ASP A 33 -15.38 -10.14 8.37
N ASN A 34 -15.61 -8.87 8.00
CA ASN A 34 -15.46 -7.70 8.87
C ASN A 34 -14.05 -7.52 9.45
N LEU A 35 -13.03 -7.89 8.69
CA LEU A 35 -11.63 -7.66 9.05
C LEU A 35 -11.23 -6.22 8.70
N THR A 36 -10.32 -5.65 9.49
CA THR A 36 -9.74 -4.35 9.18
C THR A 36 -8.88 -4.50 7.91
N PRO A 37 -9.04 -3.62 6.90
CA PRO A 37 -8.19 -3.63 5.72
C PRO A 37 -6.72 -3.36 6.06
N ASN A 38 -5.79 -3.78 5.19
CA ASN A 38 -4.34 -3.59 5.35
C ASN A 38 -3.80 -3.99 6.75
N THR A 39 -4.31 -5.07 7.32
CA THR A 39 -4.00 -5.50 8.69
C THR A 39 -3.56 -6.95 8.69
N LYS A 40 -2.49 -7.25 9.42
CA LYS A 40 -1.99 -8.60 9.58
C LYS A 40 -2.76 -9.30 10.71
N TYR A 41 -3.07 -10.57 10.47
CA TYR A 41 -3.75 -11.44 11.41
C TYR A 41 -3.05 -12.79 11.49
N SER A 42 -3.19 -13.44 12.64
CA SER A 42 -2.80 -14.83 12.87
C SER A 42 -4.04 -15.68 13.07
N ALA A 43 -4.23 -16.70 12.22
CA ALA A 43 -5.31 -17.67 12.33
C ALA A 43 -4.77 -18.96 12.95
N VAL A 44 -5.28 -19.30 14.13
CA VAL A 44 -4.94 -20.52 14.86
C VAL A 44 -6.05 -21.54 14.68
N LEU A 45 -5.73 -22.67 14.06
CA LEU A 45 -6.60 -23.81 13.84
C LEU A 45 -6.32 -24.87 14.91
N LYS A 46 -7.33 -25.24 15.69
CA LYS A 46 -7.24 -26.32 16.69
C LYS A 46 -8.18 -27.46 16.33
N THR A 47 -7.67 -28.68 16.33
CA THR A 47 -8.48 -29.89 16.14
C THR A 47 -9.02 -30.37 17.48
N ILE A 48 -10.33 -30.61 17.57
CA ILE A 48 -10.98 -31.13 18.76
C ILE A 48 -11.73 -32.42 18.44
N VAL A 49 -11.43 -33.45 19.22
CA VAL A 49 -12.19 -34.70 19.24
C VAL A 49 -13.14 -34.63 20.43
N TYR A 50 -14.41 -35.01 20.21
CA TYR A 50 -15.44 -34.94 21.25
C TYR A 50 -14.99 -35.64 22.55
N GLY A 51 -15.01 -34.90 23.66
CA GLY A 51 -14.63 -35.41 24.98
C GLY A 51 -13.15 -35.32 25.32
N THR A 52 -12.31 -34.71 24.46
CA THR A 52 -10.89 -34.47 24.75
C THR A 52 -10.53 -32.99 24.67
N THR A 53 -9.38 -32.63 25.23
CA THR A 53 -8.67 -31.37 24.90
C THR A 53 -8.16 -31.41 23.46
N SER A 54 -7.79 -30.24 22.91
CA SER A 54 -7.28 -30.09 21.54
C SER A 54 -6.21 -31.14 21.23
N VAL A 55 -6.35 -31.81 20.11
CA VAL A 55 -5.50 -32.93 19.70
C VAL A 55 -4.33 -32.45 18.84
N ASP A 56 -4.51 -31.32 18.16
CA ASP A 56 -3.51 -30.72 17.28
C ASP A 56 -3.78 -29.22 17.08
N GLU A 57 -2.74 -28.46 16.74
CA GLU A 57 -2.80 -27.02 16.50
C GLU A 57 -1.88 -26.62 15.33
N ASP A 58 -2.39 -25.75 14.46
CA ASP A 58 -1.63 -25.12 13.37
C ASP A 58 -1.91 -23.62 13.31
N THR A 59 -0.96 -22.84 12.81
CA THR A 59 -1.04 -21.38 12.75
C THR A 59 -0.62 -20.87 11.39
N VAL A 60 -1.42 -19.96 10.82
CA VAL A 60 -1.11 -19.29 9.55
C VAL A 60 -1.30 -17.78 9.70
N GLU A 61 -0.41 -17.02 9.07
CA GLU A 61 -0.51 -15.56 9.02
C GLU A 61 -1.20 -15.13 7.73
N VAL A 62 -2.09 -14.14 7.83
CA VAL A 62 -2.85 -13.58 6.71
C VAL A 62 -2.77 -12.06 6.76
N LEU A 63 -2.48 -11.44 5.63
CA LEU A 63 -2.55 -9.98 5.46
C LEU A 63 -3.82 -9.66 4.67
N THR A 64 -4.69 -8.81 5.22
CA THR A 64 -5.87 -8.35 4.48
C THR A 64 -5.47 -7.36 3.40
N GLU A 65 -6.22 -7.38 2.29
CA GLU A 65 -5.98 -6.48 1.17
C GLU A 65 -6.03 -5.02 1.62
N LYS A 66 -5.19 -4.18 1.00
CA LYS A 66 -5.36 -2.74 1.07
C LYS A 66 -6.71 -2.43 0.40
N PRO A 67 -7.56 -1.60 1.02
CA PRO A 67 -8.78 -1.19 0.34
C PRO A 67 -8.37 -0.46 -0.94
N ASP A 68 -8.99 -0.79 -2.06
CA ASP A 68 -8.84 -0.03 -3.30
C ASP A 68 -9.43 1.36 -3.02
N VAL A 69 -8.60 2.30 -2.57
CA VAL A 69 -9.01 3.69 -2.40
C VAL A 69 -9.01 4.33 -3.79
N MET A 70 -10.06 3.99 -4.54
CA MET A 70 -10.46 4.71 -5.75
C MET A 70 -11.85 5.30 -5.50
N SER A 71 -11.98 6.14 -4.47
CA SER A 71 -13.09 7.10 -4.49
C SER A 71 -12.68 8.26 -5.39
N GLU A 72 -13.53 8.66 -6.31
CA GLU A 72 -13.28 9.80 -7.21
C GLU A 72 -13.02 11.11 -6.44
N ASP A 73 -13.29 11.14 -5.13
CA ASP A 73 -13.05 12.26 -4.22
C ASP A 73 -11.74 12.15 -3.41
N SER A 74 -10.98 11.07 -3.56
CA SER A 74 -9.70 10.85 -2.86
C SER A 74 -8.51 10.95 -3.81
N GLU A 75 -8.50 11.95 -4.69
CA GLU A 75 -7.33 12.22 -5.52
C GLU A 75 -6.19 12.75 -4.63
N SER A 76 -5.09 11.99 -4.56
CA SER A 76 -3.82 12.58 -4.14
C SER A 76 -3.40 13.59 -5.19
N LEU A 77 -3.24 14.85 -4.76
CA LEU A 77 -2.80 15.93 -5.62
C LEU A 77 -1.28 16.06 -5.51
N LEU A 78 -0.59 15.84 -6.64
CA LEU A 78 0.81 16.19 -6.78
C LEU A 78 0.91 17.69 -7.08
N HIS A 79 1.62 18.43 -6.23
CA HIS A 79 1.94 19.83 -6.45
C HIS A 79 3.42 19.97 -6.78
N VAL A 80 3.71 20.77 -7.79
CA VAL A 80 5.07 21.11 -8.23
C VAL A 80 5.19 22.63 -8.24
N ASP A 81 6.15 23.16 -7.49
CA ASP A 81 6.45 24.58 -7.41
C ASP A 81 7.89 24.82 -7.86
N ILE A 82 8.11 25.71 -8.83
CA ILE A 82 9.46 26.12 -9.24
C ILE A 82 9.97 27.17 -8.24
N THR A 83 11.04 26.87 -7.51
CA THR A 83 11.57 27.75 -6.46
C THR A 83 12.79 28.56 -6.87
N GLU A 84 13.55 28.08 -7.86
CA GLU A 84 14.69 28.80 -8.42
C GLU A 84 14.87 28.46 -9.90
N ILE A 85 15.19 29.47 -10.72
CA ILE A 85 15.73 29.30 -12.07
C ILE A 85 17.01 30.14 -12.15
N ARG A 86 18.13 29.53 -12.52
CA ARG A 86 19.40 30.25 -12.76
C ARG A 86 20.12 29.65 -13.95
N GLY A 87 20.25 30.41 -15.04
CA GLY A 87 20.98 29.96 -16.22
C GLY A 87 20.45 28.62 -16.75
N ASP A 88 21.27 27.58 -16.67
CA ASP A 88 21.00 26.22 -17.14
C ASP A 88 20.44 25.29 -16.05
N ARG A 89 19.96 25.82 -14.92
CA ARG A 89 19.40 25.02 -13.84
C ARG A 89 18.08 25.55 -13.30
N ALA A 90 17.24 24.64 -12.86
CA ALA A 90 16.01 24.94 -12.14
C ALA A 90 15.88 24.03 -10.91
N ARG A 91 15.37 24.59 -9.82
CA ARG A 91 15.00 23.83 -8.62
C ARG A 91 13.48 23.76 -8.53
N LEU A 92 12.97 22.55 -8.41
CA LEU A 92 11.56 22.27 -8.18
C LEU A 92 11.36 21.81 -6.75
N ASN A 93 10.34 22.31 -6.06
CA ASN A 93 9.83 21.70 -4.84
C ASN A 93 8.59 20.89 -5.20
N MET A 94 8.48 19.70 -4.63
CA MET A 94 7.39 18.79 -4.90
C MET A 94 6.75 18.37 -3.60
N ARG A 95 5.42 18.32 -3.58
CA ARG A 95 4.66 17.81 -2.44
C ARG A 95 3.45 17.05 -2.93
N VAL A 96 3.21 15.90 -2.34
CA VAL A 96 1.96 15.17 -2.49
C VAL A 96 1.06 15.58 -1.34
N THR A 97 -0.18 15.96 -1.63
CA THR A 97 -1.20 16.19 -0.61
C THR A 97 -2.43 15.34 -0.89
N GLY A 98 -3.22 15.08 0.14
CA GLY A 98 -4.43 14.26 0.03
C GLY A 98 -4.42 13.07 0.98
N PRO A 99 -5.56 12.36 1.09
CA PRO A 99 -5.73 11.27 2.05
C PRO A 99 -4.83 10.06 1.79
N LEU A 100 -4.23 9.95 0.61
CA LEU A 100 -3.34 8.85 0.21
C LEU A 100 -1.89 9.30 0.03
N SER A 101 -1.49 10.48 0.52
CA SER A 101 -0.11 10.97 0.36
C SER A 101 0.92 10.01 0.94
N ASP A 102 0.59 9.37 2.07
CA ASP A 102 1.47 8.47 2.82
C ASP A 102 1.57 7.08 2.16
N ASP A 103 0.67 6.75 1.24
CA ASP A 103 0.69 5.52 0.45
C ASP A 103 1.44 5.66 -0.88
N ILE A 104 1.81 6.89 -1.30
CA ILE A 104 2.61 7.10 -2.51
C ILE A 104 4.05 6.66 -2.23
N ILE A 105 4.55 5.72 -3.02
CA ILE A 105 5.91 5.17 -2.88
C ILE A 105 6.89 5.90 -3.80
N THR A 106 6.43 6.31 -4.99
CA THR A 106 7.25 6.97 -6.03
C THR A 106 6.39 7.86 -6.91
N TYR A 107 6.96 8.95 -7.45
CA TYR A 107 6.38 9.73 -8.54
C TYR A 107 7.44 10.05 -9.61
N SER A 108 7.02 10.20 -10.87
CA SER A 108 7.93 10.49 -11.99
C SER A 108 7.91 11.97 -12.35
N VAL A 109 9.09 12.58 -12.41
CA VAL A 109 9.30 13.94 -12.90
C VAL A 109 9.71 13.87 -14.36
N ILE A 110 8.96 14.53 -15.24
CA ILE A 110 9.27 14.61 -16.67
C ILE A 110 9.42 16.06 -17.07
N VAL A 111 10.62 16.44 -17.53
CA VAL A 111 10.92 17.78 -18.03
C VAL A 111 10.89 17.73 -19.55
N ASN A 112 10.11 18.64 -20.14
CA ASN A 112 10.04 18.77 -21.59
C ASN A 112 10.52 20.17 -21.99
N GLU A 113 11.43 20.22 -22.97
CA GLU A 113 11.75 21.45 -23.68
C GLU A 113 10.72 21.65 -24.80
N ILE A 114 10.20 22.86 -24.92
CA ILE A 114 9.24 23.22 -25.97
C ILE A 114 9.99 24.00 -27.03
N ASP A 115 10.01 23.49 -28.27
CA ASP A 115 10.66 24.18 -29.38
C ASP A 115 9.82 25.35 -29.92
N ASP A 116 10.39 26.12 -30.86
CA ASP A 116 9.72 27.25 -31.52
C ASP A 116 8.45 26.86 -32.28
N GLN A 117 8.21 25.56 -32.50
CA GLN A 117 7.03 24.99 -33.17
C GLN A 117 6.01 24.45 -32.18
N GLY A 118 6.28 24.54 -30.87
CA GLY A 118 5.44 24.03 -29.79
C GLY A 118 5.58 22.52 -29.55
N GLN A 119 6.55 21.85 -30.17
CA GLN A 119 6.79 20.42 -29.93
C GLN A 119 7.51 20.21 -28.60
N LYS A 120 7.04 19.22 -27.84
CA LYS A 120 7.64 18.81 -26.57
C LYS A 120 8.72 17.76 -26.82
N ASN A 121 9.94 18.07 -26.45
CA ASN A 121 11.06 17.14 -26.42
C ASN A 121 11.35 16.79 -24.96
N ASN A 122 11.23 15.51 -24.60
CA ASN A 122 11.59 15.05 -23.26
C ASN A 122 13.10 15.19 -23.08
N THR A 123 13.51 16.01 -22.12
CA THR A 123 14.92 16.28 -21.81
C THR A 123 15.37 15.62 -20.52
N HIS A 124 14.45 15.28 -19.62
CA HIS A 124 14.75 14.61 -18.36
C HIS A 124 13.58 13.78 -17.85
N THR A 125 13.86 12.60 -17.31
CA THR A 125 12.88 11.76 -16.62
C THR A 125 13.53 11.10 -15.42
N GLU A 126 12.89 11.22 -14.25
CA GLU A 126 13.41 10.66 -13.01
C GLU A 126 12.28 10.23 -12.08
N ASP A 127 12.44 9.06 -11.46
CA ASP A 127 11.51 8.56 -10.45
C ASP A 127 12.03 8.95 -9.06
N VAL A 128 11.20 9.64 -8.29
CA VAL A 128 11.55 10.22 -6.99
C VAL A 128 10.69 9.58 -5.90
N ALA A 129 11.34 9.15 -4.81
CA ALA A 129 10.66 8.67 -3.62
C ALA A 129 10.23 9.86 -2.74
N PRO A 130 8.97 9.93 -2.25
CA PRO A 130 8.47 11.09 -1.49
C PRO A 130 9.22 11.39 -0.18
N ALA A 131 9.90 10.41 0.40
CA ALA A 131 10.63 10.55 1.65
C ALA A 131 12.06 11.08 1.48
N ASP A 132 12.65 10.97 0.29
CA ASP A 132 14.09 11.15 0.10
C ASP A 132 14.44 12.59 -0.30
N GLU A 133 13.59 13.29 -1.04
CA GLU A 133 13.91 14.61 -1.58
C GLU A 133 12.71 15.57 -1.56
N THR A 134 12.87 16.72 -0.88
CA THR A 134 11.88 17.82 -0.86
C THR A 134 12.06 18.80 -2.03
N PHE A 135 13.18 18.66 -2.75
CA PHE A 135 13.51 19.48 -3.90
C PHE A 135 14.24 18.64 -4.95
N PHE A 136 14.09 19.04 -6.21
CA PHE A 136 14.66 18.37 -7.37
C PHE A 136 15.43 19.39 -8.22
N ASP A 137 16.70 19.10 -8.47
CA ASP A 137 17.61 19.99 -9.20
C ASP A 137 17.76 19.52 -10.65
N ILE A 138 17.18 20.28 -11.58
CA ILE A 138 17.36 20.07 -13.02
C ILE A 138 18.60 20.84 -13.47
N GLN A 139 19.47 20.20 -14.24
CA GLN A 139 20.70 20.79 -14.77
C GLN A 139 20.73 20.69 -16.30
N ASN A 140 21.61 21.48 -16.94
CA ASN A 140 21.82 21.52 -18.39
C ASN A 140 20.59 21.98 -19.19
N LEU A 141 19.73 22.82 -18.61
CA LEU A 141 18.65 23.49 -19.33
C LEU A 141 19.25 24.40 -20.41
N GLN A 142 18.70 24.35 -21.63
CA GLN A 142 19.12 25.24 -22.69
C GLN A 142 18.62 26.67 -22.39
N PRO A 143 19.49 27.70 -22.50
CA PRO A 143 19.05 29.09 -22.38
C PRO A 143 18.14 29.48 -23.55
N GLU A 144 17.23 30.45 -23.31
CA GLU A 144 16.41 31.04 -24.37
C GLU A 144 17.29 31.58 -25.51
N ARG A 145 16.88 31.30 -26.75
CA ARG A 145 17.55 31.75 -27.98
C ARG A 145 17.17 33.18 -28.36
#